data_AF-A0A6I0SCX0-F1
#
_entry.id   AF-A0A6I0SCX0-F1
#
_cell.length_a   1.000
_cell.length_b   1.000
_cell.length_c   1.000
_cell.angle_alpha   90.00
_cell.angle_beta   90.00
_cell.angle_gamma   90.00
#
_symmetry.space_group_name_H-M   'P 1'
#
loop_
_entity.id
_entity.type
_entity.pdbx_description
1 polymer ?
#
loop_
_entity_poly.entity_id
_entity_poly.type
_entity_poly.pdbx_seq_one_letter_code
_entity_poly.pdbx_strand_id
1 'polypeptide(L)'
;MRKLLSVIVSLMTAMTFAQQPVELPLWPDGAPNSNGLTGGEKEVSPHRLSNVTAPTITVYRAPQPNGMAVIMCPGGGYSRLAMDHEGHDMAPWFCGQGITYVVLKYRMPNGHCEVPLSDAERAIRIVREHAGEWNIHPRKIGIMGASAGGHLASTLATHYSAASRPDFQILLYPVVTMTQSTHGGSRKELLGGNPPTEQKVLFSNELQVTPDTPQAFIVLSSDDGAVPPSNGVNYYLALQKNNVPASLHVYPTGGHGWGFRDNFKYKQQWTQELEKWLREGVVFPKETAPMLRIGKTYLGTKYVANTLDQGTEEKLVILPQTVDCLTFVEYTLAQAMGSSFADNLQKIRYRDGVIDGYTSRLHYTSDWIENGVRQGFLEDVTAQNSTQTTKLSLSYMSTHPQKYRQLADSPENVKRMAEHEKALSGKKVHWLPKGKLPDAGLPWIMDGDIIAITTNLPGLDVAHVGIAEYINGKLHLLHASSTLGKVVVSEEPLSQMLRNNKSWSGIRVVRMSHP
;
A
#
# COMPACT_ATOMS: atom_id res chain seq x y z
N MET A 1 73.13 26.76 4.37
CA MET A 1 73.18 25.31 4.68
C MET A 1 71.89 24.89 5.37
N ARG A 2 71.28 23.82 4.85
CA ARG A 2 69.96 23.28 5.18
C ARG A 2 69.82 22.92 6.67
N LYS A 3 68.69 23.26 7.30
CA LYS A 3 68.16 22.53 8.46
C LYS A 3 66.80 21.94 8.08
N LEU A 4 66.80 20.62 7.85
CA LEU A 4 65.60 19.79 7.78
C LEU A 4 64.93 19.83 9.16
N LEU A 5 63.66 20.22 9.22
CA LEU A 5 62.79 19.91 10.36
C LEU A 5 62.02 18.65 9.99
N SER A 6 62.33 17.54 10.67
CA SER A 6 61.61 16.28 10.56
C SER A 6 60.20 16.43 11.13
N VAL A 7 59.17 16.24 10.30
CA VAL A 7 57.79 16.09 10.74
C VAL A 7 57.63 14.67 11.28
N ILE A 8 57.43 14.54 12.59
CA ILE A 8 56.98 13.30 13.23
C ILE A 8 55.49 13.18 12.94
N VAL A 9 55.13 12.32 11.99
CA VAL A 9 53.74 11.88 11.80
C VAL A 9 53.49 10.76 12.81
N SER A 10 52.85 11.09 13.94
CA SER A 10 52.27 10.09 14.83
C SER A 10 51.10 9.42 14.10
N LEU A 11 51.32 8.23 13.56
CA LEU A 11 50.22 7.31 13.22
C LEU A 11 49.57 6.87 14.54
N MET A 12 48.42 7.46 14.87
CA MET A 12 47.47 6.85 15.80
C MET A 12 46.80 5.68 15.07
N THR A 13 47.33 4.48 15.27
CA THR A 13 46.61 3.24 14.98
C THR A 13 45.42 3.14 15.94
N ALA A 14 44.26 3.62 15.52
CA ALA A 14 43.00 3.29 16.16
C ALA A 14 42.75 1.79 15.95
N MET A 15 43.11 0.97 16.94
CA MET A 15 42.60 -0.39 17.03
C MET A 15 41.09 -0.29 17.25
N THR A 16 40.31 -0.47 16.18
CA THR A 16 38.88 -0.67 16.26
C THR A 16 38.64 -1.97 17.03
N PHE A 17 38.35 -1.88 18.33
CA PHE A 17 37.77 -3.01 19.06
C PHE A 17 36.46 -3.35 18.36
N ALA A 18 36.37 -4.55 17.78
CA ALA A 18 35.09 -5.11 17.39
C ALA A 18 34.21 -5.15 18.66
N GLN A 19 33.11 -4.42 18.63
CA GLN A 19 32.21 -4.34 19.78
C GLN A 19 31.64 -5.74 20.02
N GLN A 20 31.93 -6.31 21.20
CA GLN A 20 31.42 -7.63 21.58
C GLN A 20 29.88 -7.61 21.55
N PRO A 21 29.22 -8.70 21.14
CA PRO A 21 27.77 -8.75 21.17
C PRO A 21 27.26 -8.58 22.59
N VAL A 22 26.12 -7.89 22.73
CA VAL A 22 25.47 -7.65 24.02
C VAL A 22 24.25 -8.55 24.12
N GLU A 23 24.18 -9.38 25.14
CA GLU A 23 23.00 -10.20 25.44
C GLU A 23 22.13 -9.52 26.49
N LEU A 24 20.82 -9.43 26.23
CA LEU A 24 19.84 -8.79 27.11
C LEU A 24 18.64 -9.73 27.35
N PRO A 25 18.15 -9.87 28.59
CA PRO A 25 16.90 -10.58 28.84
C PRO A 25 15.70 -9.81 28.27
N LEU A 26 14.75 -10.50 27.63
CA LEU A 26 13.51 -9.85 27.17
C LEU A 26 12.60 -9.43 28.34
N TRP A 27 12.58 -10.26 29.38
CA TRP A 27 11.68 -10.17 30.52
C TRP A 27 12.47 -10.23 31.84
N PRO A 28 13.22 -9.17 32.18
CA PRO A 28 14.00 -9.15 33.43
C PRO A 28 13.12 -9.31 34.68
N ASP A 29 11.86 -8.83 34.60
CA ASP A 29 10.89 -8.88 35.69
C ASP A 29 9.88 -10.03 35.56
N GLY A 30 10.17 -11.01 34.69
CA GLY A 30 9.28 -12.13 34.40
C GLY A 30 8.36 -11.90 33.19
N ALA A 31 8.09 -12.98 32.45
CA ALA A 31 7.31 -12.93 31.23
C ALA A 31 5.79 -12.88 31.50
N PRO A 32 4.99 -12.26 30.61
CA PRO A 32 3.55 -12.07 30.84
C PRO A 32 2.71 -13.35 30.70
N ASN A 33 3.30 -14.43 30.19
CA ASN A 33 2.65 -15.71 29.95
C ASN A 33 3.65 -16.86 30.20
N SER A 34 3.15 -18.09 30.32
CA SER A 34 3.95 -19.29 30.61
C SER A 34 3.60 -20.40 29.63
N ASN A 35 4.61 -21.19 29.25
CA ASN A 35 4.46 -22.40 28.42
C ASN A 35 4.33 -23.69 29.24
N GLY A 36 4.30 -23.58 30.57
CA GLY A 36 4.19 -24.73 31.48
C GLY A 36 5.40 -25.68 31.48
N LEU A 37 6.48 -25.33 30.76
CA LEU A 37 7.69 -26.15 30.72
C LEU A 37 8.41 -26.09 32.08
N THR A 38 8.90 -27.26 32.51
CA THR A 38 9.67 -27.41 33.75
C THR A 38 11.09 -27.89 33.42
N GLY A 39 12.05 -27.54 34.28
CA GLY A 39 13.47 -27.79 34.05
C GLY A 39 14.17 -26.69 33.24
N GLY A 40 15.50 -26.74 33.18
CA GLY A 40 16.32 -25.74 32.49
C GLY A 40 16.38 -25.94 30.98
N GLU A 41 16.89 -24.91 30.28
CA GLU A 41 17.29 -24.98 28.88
C GLU A 41 18.25 -26.15 28.65
N LYS A 42 18.07 -26.86 27.53
CA LYS A 42 18.89 -28.03 27.18
C LYS A 42 19.47 -27.87 25.80
N GLU A 43 20.79 -27.90 25.70
CA GLU A 43 21.50 -28.03 24.44
C GLU A 43 21.46 -29.49 23.98
N VAL A 44 20.65 -29.78 22.95
CA VAL A 44 20.44 -31.16 22.45
C VAL A 44 21.45 -31.58 21.39
N SER A 45 22.14 -30.61 20.82
CA SER A 45 23.33 -30.74 20.00
C SER A 45 24.02 -29.36 19.98
N PRO A 46 25.27 -29.23 19.50
CA PRO A 46 25.97 -27.94 19.48
C PRO A 46 25.08 -26.82 18.89
N HIS A 47 24.89 -25.76 19.68
CA HIS A 47 24.09 -24.58 19.38
C HIS A 47 22.60 -24.84 19.07
N ARG A 48 22.08 -26.01 19.46
CA ARG A 48 20.64 -26.33 19.37
C ARG A 48 20.00 -26.37 20.75
N LEU A 49 19.26 -25.32 21.06
CA LEU A 49 18.68 -25.11 22.39
C LEU A 49 17.21 -25.53 22.40
N SER A 50 16.86 -26.47 23.27
CA SER A 50 15.48 -26.89 23.55
C SER A 50 15.07 -26.47 24.95
N ASN A 51 13.77 -26.57 25.27
CA ASN A 51 13.25 -26.22 26.59
C ASN A 51 13.59 -24.78 27.01
N VAL A 52 13.64 -23.86 26.05
CA VAL A 52 13.98 -22.46 26.28
C VAL A 52 12.84 -21.80 27.06
N THR A 53 13.13 -21.36 28.28
CA THR A 53 12.18 -20.69 29.18
C THR A 53 12.62 -19.26 29.55
N ALA A 54 13.90 -18.92 29.37
CA ALA A 54 14.46 -17.60 29.61
C ALA A 54 14.88 -16.95 28.27
N PRO A 55 14.04 -16.07 27.69
CA PRO A 55 14.33 -15.49 26.39
C PRO A 55 15.29 -14.32 26.47
N THR A 56 16.19 -14.23 25.50
CA THR A 56 17.17 -13.16 25.36
C THR A 56 17.22 -12.63 23.93
N ILE A 57 17.72 -11.40 23.77
CA ILE A 57 18.23 -10.91 22.49
C ILE A 57 19.75 -10.81 22.57
N THR A 58 20.43 -11.21 21.51
CA THR A 58 21.88 -10.95 21.33
C THR A 58 22.06 -9.89 20.25
N VAL A 59 22.58 -8.73 20.61
CA VAL A 59 22.72 -7.55 19.74
C VAL A 59 24.15 -7.47 19.18
N TYR A 60 24.26 -7.57 17.87
CA TYR A 60 25.48 -7.35 17.09
C TYR A 60 25.42 -5.97 16.44
N ARG A 61 26.20 -5.03 16.96
CA ARG A 61 26.24 -3.66 16.46
C ARG A 61 27.14 -3.58 15.23
N ALA A 62 26.62 -2.98 14.17
CA ALA A 62 27.43 -2.69 13.00
C ALA A 62 28.49 -1.62 13.33
N PRO A 63 29.76 -1.79 12.90
CA PRO A 63 30.80 -0.78 13.11
C PRO A 63 30.48 0.57 12.45
N GLN A 64 29.74 0.54 11.33
CA GLN A 64 29.26 1.71 10.60
C GLN A 64 27.74 1.59 10.38
N PRO A 65 26.93 1.94 11.40
CA PRO A 65 25.49 1.69 11.36
C PRO A 65 24.78 2.59 10.34
N ASN A 66 23.95 2.00 9.48
CA ASN A 66 23.15 2.67 8.45
C ASN A 66 21.72 3.02 8.92
N GLY A 67 21.45 2.84 10.22
CA GLY A 67 20.14 3.06 10.84
C GLY A 67 19.17 1.89 10.73
N MET A 68 19.51 0.78 10.08
CA MET A 68 18.64 -0.40 9.99
C MET A 68 18.97 -1.42 11.08
N ALA A 69 17.92 -2.13 11.54
CA ALA A 69 18.08 -3.31 12.37
C ALA A 69 17.25 -4.49 11.85
N VAL A 70 17.74 -5.71 12.07
CA VAL A 70 17.04 -6.96 11.74
C VAL A 70 17.05 -7.87 12.96
N ILE A 71 15.86 -8.30 13.39
CA ILE A 71 15.67 -9.28 14.48
C ILE A 71 15.46 -10.66 13.85
N MET A 72 16.40 -11.58 14.06
CA MET A 72 16.33 -12.97 13.59
C MET A 72 15.65 -13.89 14.60
N CYS A 73 14.64 -14.62 14.13
CA CYS A 73 14.01 -15.74 14.79
C CYS A 73 14.57 -17.05 14.21
N PRO A 74 15.44 -17.77 14.94
CA PRO A 74 15.98 -19.06 14.49
C PRO A 74 14.86 -20.10 14.30
N GLY A 75 15.07 -21.09 13.44
CA GLY A 75 14.14 -22.20 13.26
C GLY A 75 14.36 -23.33 14.27
N GLY A 76 13.92 -24.55 13.92
CA GLY A 76 13.97 -25.73 14.81
C GLY A 76 12.61 -26.31 15.17
N GLY A 77 11.57 -25.97 14.39
CA GLY A 77 10.26 -26.63 14.46
C GLY A 77 9.48 -26.32 15.74
N TYR A 78 9.77 -25.19 16.40
CA TYR A 78 9.24 -24.84 17.74
C TYR A 78 9.58 -25.84 18.87
N SER A 79 10.37 -26.87 18.59
CA SER A 79 10.87 -27.85 19.56
C SER A 79 12.26 -27.49 20.11
N ARG A 80 13.00 -26.69 19.35
CA ARG A 80 14.36 -26.19 19.63
C ARG A 80 14.64 -24.95 18.79
N LEU A 81 15.76 -24.29 19.06
CA LEU A 81 16.33 -23.18 18.30
C LEU A 81 17.65 -23.59 17.66
N ALA A 82 17.82 -23.32 16.38
CA ALA A 82 19.10 -23.49 15.67
C ALA A 82 19.93 -22.20 15.73
N MET A 83 20.60 -21.95 16.87
CA MET A 83 21.19 -20.64 17.17
C MET A 83 22.41 -20.28 16.29
N ASP A 84 23.07 -21.26 15.67
CA ASP A 84 24.23 -21.07 14.79
C ASP A 84 23.83 -20.62 13.37
N HIS A 85 23.64 -21.57 12.45
CA HIS A 85 23.39 -21.33 11.03
C HIS A 85 22.07 -20.60 10.73
N GLU A 86 21.11 -20.60 11.66
CA GLU A 86 19.86 -19.82 11.55
C GLU A 86 19.81 -18.66 12.55
N GLY A 87 20.93 -18.32 13.19
CA GLY A 87 21.04 -17.20 14.12
C GLY A 87 22.37 -16.47 13.94
N HIS A 88 23.32 -16.76 14.81
CA HIS A 88 24.56 -16.00 14.98
C HIS A 88 25.46 -15.96 13.73
N ASP A 89 25.45 -16.98 12.87
CA ASP A 89 26.37 -17.07 11.72
C ASP A 89 26.15 -15.95 10.68
N MET A 90 24.94 -15.35 10.64
CA MET A 90 24.62 -14.25 9.73
C MET A 90 25.11 -12.89 10.24
N ALA A 91 25.46 -12.77 11.52
CA ALA A 91 25.76 -11.50 12.15
C ALA A 91 26.91 -10.73 11.47
N PRO A 92 28.06 -11.36 11.11
CA PRO A 92 29.14 -10.66 10.42
C PRO A 92 28.72 -10.10 9.07
N TRP A 93 27.85 -10.80 8.34
CA TRP A 93 27.37 -10.35 7.03
C TRP A 93 26.47 -9.12 7.17
N PHE A 94 25.44 -9.18 8.03
CA PHE A 94 24.56 -8.02 8.26
C PHE A 94 25.33 -6.81 8.81
N CYS A 95 26.23 -7.02 9.78
CA CYS A 95 27.05 -5.96 10.34
C CYS A 95 27.98 -5.33 9.28
N GLY A 96 28.50 -6.14 8.35
CA GLY A 96 29.29 -5.68 7.21
C GLY A 96 28.53 -4.76 6.26
N GLN A 97 27.20 -4.92 6.16
CA GLN A 97 26.31 -4.04 5.39
C GLN A 97 25.87 -2.78 6.17
N GLY A 98 26.38 -2.59 7.39
CA GLY A 98 25.99 -1.49 8.28
C GLY A 98 24.68 -1.73 9.04
N ILE A 99 24.14 -2.96 9.05
CA ILE A 99 22.86 -3.29 9.68
C ILE A 99 23.11 -3.86 11.08
N THR A 100 22.42 -3.32 12.09
CA THR A 100 22.44 -3.91 13.44
C THR A 100 21.67 -5.23 13.42
N TYR A 101 22.31 -6.32 13.78
CA TYR A 101 21.70 -7.66 13.73
C TYR A 101 21.40 -8.15 15.14
N VAL A 102 20.19 -8.67 15.35
CA VAL A 102 19.72 -9.08 16.67
C VAL A 102 19.22 -10.51 16.59
N VAL A 103 19.80 -11.44 17.35
CA VAL A 103 19.31 -12.83 17.40
C VAL A 103 18.35 -12.97 18.58
N LEU A 104 17.12 -13.40 18.31
CA LEU A 104 16.10 -13.65 19.33
C LEU A 104 16.13 -15.12 19.76
N LYS A 105 16.53 -15.35 21.01
CA LYS A 105 16.33 -16.63 21.71
C LYS A 105 14.92 -16.63 22.32
N TYR A 106 13.92 -17.10 21.59
CA TYR A 106 12.51 -17.09 22.04
C TYR A 106 12.12 -18.37 22.80
N ARG A 107 11.12 -18.26 23.69
CA ARG A 107 10.61 -19.39 24.47
C ARG A 107 9.87 -20.41 23.62
N MET A 108 10.01 -21.68 23.95
CA MET A 108 9.28 -22.76 23.26
C MET A 108 7.79 -22.69 23.59
N PRO A 109 6.89 -22.86 22.61
CA PRO A 109 5.45 -22.70 22.84
C PRO A 109 4.84 -23.82 23.68
N ASN A 110 5.18 -25.10 23.46
CA ASN A 110 4.56 -26.23 24.16
C ASN A 110 3.01 -26.20 24.10
N GLY A 111 2.44 -25.86 22.95
CA GLY A 111 1.00 -25.68 22.74
C GLY A 111 0.44 -24.31 23.14
N HIS A 112 1.27 -23.43 23.72
CA HIS A 112 0.93 -22.06 24.09
C HIS A 112 1.40 -21.08 23.01
N CYS A 113 0.59 -20.91 21.98
CA CYS A 113 0.92 -20.14 20.77
C CYS A 113 1.26 -18.66 21.01
N GLU A 114 0.76 -18.07 22.10
CA GLU A 114 1.00 -16.69 22.51
C GLU A 114 2.42 -16.46 23.04
N VAL A 115 3.09 -17.50 23.53
CA VAL A 115 4.40 -17.41 24.18
C VAL A 115 5.48 -16.88 23.22
N PRO A 116 5.78 -17.55 22.08
CA PRO A 116 6.80 -17.06 21.17
C PRO A 116 6.43 -15.72 20.52
N LEU A 117 5.14 -15.47 20.26
CA LEU A 117 4.68 -14.19 19.71
C LEU A 117 4.98 -13.03 20.66
N SER A 118 4.65 -13.17 21.95
CA SER A 118 4.94 -12.13 22.95
C SER A 118 6.44 -11.82 23.08
N ASP A 119 7.30 -12.82 22.90
CA ASP A 119 8.75 -12.62 22.88
C ASP A 119 9.19 -11.80 21.65
N ALA A 120 8.67 -12.13 20.46
CA ALA A 120 8.97 -11.38 19.25
C ALA A 120 8.45 -9.93 19.32
N GLU A 121 7.27 -9.70 19.89
CA GLU A 121 6.76 -8.36 20.15
C GLU A 121 7.66 -7.57 21.10
N ARG A 122 8.11 -8.20 22.19
CA ARG A 122 9.00 -7.55 23.17
C ARG A 122 10.37 -7.25 22.56
N ALA A 123 10.90 -8.13 21.72
CA ALA A 123 12.14 -7.89 21.00
C ALA A 123 12.06 -6.61 20.13
N ILE A 124 10.99 -6.44 19.34
CA ILE A 124 10.78 -5.20 18.56
C ILE A 124 10.72 -3.98 19.47
N ARG A 125 9.99 -4.05 20.60
CA ARG A 125 9.88 -2.94 21.55
C ARG A 125 11.24 -2.58 22.16
N ILE A 126 12.03 -3.56 22.60
CA ILE A 126 13.38 -3.31 23.15
C ILE A 126 14.30 -2.68 22.10
N VAL A 127 14.33 -3.20 20.87
CA VAL A 127 15.16 -2.61 19.80
C VAL A 127 14.73 -1.18 19.49
N ARG A 128 13.42 -0.88 19.56
CA ARG A 128 12.90 0.48 19.36
C ARG A 128 13.20 1.40 20.55
N GLU A 129 13.12 0.90 21.78
CA GLU A 129 13.47 1.61 23.03
C GLU A 129 14.96 2.00 23.04
N HIS A 130 15.85 1.11 22.59
CA HIS A 130 17.29 1.35 22.51
C HIS A 130 17.76 1.96 21.17
N ALA A 131 16.84 2.35 20.29
CA ALA A 131 17.18 2.78 18.93
C ALA A 131 18.21 3.94 18.90
N GLY A 132 18.08 4.90 19.82
CA GLY A 132 19.04 6.00 19.95
C GLY A 132 20.43 5.53 20.39
N GLU A 133 20.52 4.59 21.33
CA GLU A 133 21.79 4.05 21.84
C GLU A 133 22.53 3.22 20.79
N TRP A 134 21.77 2.50 19.96
CA TRP A 134 22.31 1.56 18.97
C TRP A 134 22.42 2.17 17.57
N ASN A 135 22.19 3.48 17.41
CA ASN A 135 22.19 4.18 16.12
C ASN A 135 21.23 3.54 15.09
N ILE A 136 20.05 3.13 15.54
CA ILE A 136 18.99 2.55 14.74
C ILE A 136 17.91 3.63 14.51
N HIS A 137 17.35 3.66 13.31
CA HIS A 137 16.17 4.46 13.01
C HIS A 137 14.92 3.69 13.45
N PRO A 138 14.06 4.23 14.35
CA PRO A 138 12.89 3.54 14.90
C PRO A 138 11.85 2.99 13.89
N ARG A 139 11.93 3.45 12.63
CA ARG A 139 11.11 3.00 11.49
C ARG A 139 11.92 2.26 10.40
N LYS A 140 13.00 1.59 10.79
CA LYS A 140 13.81 0.70 9.92
C LYS A 140 14.19 -0.59 10.66
N ILE A 141 13.26 -1.14 11.43
CA ILE A 141 13.43 -2.36 12.22
C ILE A 141 12.65 -3.49 11.57
N GLY A 142 13.35 -4.43 10.95
CA GLY A 142 12.75 -5.62 10.34
C GLY A 142 12.77 -6.84 11.26
N ILE A 143 11.92 -7.81 10.93
CA ILE A 143 11.97 -9.15 11.50
C ILE A 143 12.37 -10.18 10.44
N MET A 144 13.17 -11.15 10.82
CA MET A 144 13.66 -12.21 9.96
C MET A 144 13.40 -13.56 10.62
N GLY A 145 13.17 -14.61 9.85
CA GLY A 145 13.13 -15.95 10.44
C GLY A 145 13.28 -17.08 9.43
N ALA A 146 13.73 -18.23 9.94
CA ALA A 146 13.92 -19.45 9.17
C ALA A 146 12.95 -20.56 9.62
N SER A 147 12.35 -21.30 8.69
CA SER A 147 11.46 -22.43 9.03
C SER A 147 10.35 -22.03 10.03
N ALA A 148 10.30 -22.63 11.23
CA ALA A 148 9.40 -22.24 12.31
C ALA A 148 9.64 -20.81 12.86
N GLY A 149 10.88 -20.33 12.82
CA GLY A 149 11.18 -18.93 13.11
C GLY A 149 10.65 -17.99 12.01
N GLY A 150 10.60 -18.47 10.76
CA GLY A 150 9.93 -17.78 9.65
C GLY A 150 8.41 -17.69 9.84
N HIS A 151 7.81 -18.72 10.45
CA HIS A 151 6.43 -18.65 10.92
C HIS A 151 6.26 -17.58 11.98
N LEU A 152 7.13 -17.54 13.01
CA LEU A 152 7.07 -16.51 14.05
C LEU A 152 7.22 -15.09 13.49
N ALA A 153 8.17 -14.90 12.56
CA ALA A 153 8.40 -13.62 11.89
C ALA A 153 7.16 -13.15 11.11
N SER A 154 6.56 -14.05 10.31
CA SER A 154 5.34 -13.74 9.55
C SER A 154 4.11 -13.58 10.44
N THR A 155 4.00 -14.31 11.56
CA THR A 155 2.95 -14.12 12.57
C THR A 155 3.07 -12.75 13.22
N LEU A 156 4.27 -12.30 13.60
CA LEU A 156 4.41 -10.92 14.10
C LEU A 156 4.02 -9.90 13.02
N ALA A 157 4.37 -10.15 11.75
CA ALA A 157 4.04 -9.28 10.64
C ALA A 157 2.52 -9.20 10.33
N THR A 158 1.71 -10.14 10.78
CA THR A 158 0.24 -10.14 10.58
C THR A 158 -0.59 -9.97 11.86
N HIS A 159 -0.01 -10.15 13.05
CA HIS A 159 -0.70 -10.04 14.35
C HIS A 159 -0.16 -8.91 15.25
N TYR A 160 0.64 -7.99 14.69
CA TYR A 160 1.27 -6.92 15.47
C TYR A 160 0.26 -5.98 16.14
N SER A 161 0.73 -5.31 17.19
CA SER A 161 0.20 -4.03 17.67
C SER A 161 0.94 -2.87 17.00
N ALA A 162 0.40 -1.65 17.07
CA ALA A 162 1.10 -0.45 16.59
C ALA A 162 2.54 -0.31 17.15
N ALA A 163 2.76 -0.76 18.39
CA ALA A 163 4.06 -0.72 19.07
C ALA A 163 4.98 -1.91 18.75
N SER A 164 4.47 -2.99 18.16
CA SER A 164 5.26 -4.20 17.81
C SER A 164 5.35 -4.46 16.30
N ARG A 165 4.73 -3.62 15.47
CA ARG A 165 4.79 -3.74 14.01
C ARG A 165 6.25 -3.63 13.50
N PRO A 166 6.76 -4.62 12.77
CA PRO A 166 8.04 -4.49 12.07
C PRO A 166 7.88 -3.64 10.81
N ASP A 167 8.96 -3.00 10.35
CA ASP A 167 8.95 -2.17 9.15
C ASP A 167 9.04 -3.00 7.87
N PHE A 168 9.60 -4.21 7.96
CA PHE A 168 9.72 -5.18 6.87
C PHE A 168 9.97 -6.60 7.42
N GLN A 169 9.83 -7.62 6.58
CA GLN A 169 10.06 -9.02 6.96
C GLN A 169 10.95 -9.79 5.96
N ILE A 170 11.79 -10.70 6.47
CA ILE A 170 12.66 -11.59 5.68
C ILE A 170 12.38 -13.04 6.09
N LEU A 171 11.91 -13.86 5.16
CA LEU A 171 11.45 -15.22 5.43
C LEU A 171 12.28 -16.25 4.66
N LEU A 172 12.99 -17.12 5.39
CA LEU A 172 13.79 -18.20 4.81
C LEU A 172 13.05 -19.53 4.98
N TYR A 173 12.66 -20.18 3.88
CA TYR A 173 11.90 -21.44 3.84
C TYR A 173 10.83 -21.52 4.95
N PRO A 174 9.97 -20.48 5.08
CA PRO A 174 9.13 -20.33 6.25
C PRO A 174 8.05 -21.41 6.28
N VAL A 175 7.78 -21.92 7.48
CA VAL A 175 6.44 -22.44 7.76
C VAL A 175 5.50 -21.23 7.75
N VAL A 176 4.34 -21.36 7.10
CA VAL A 176 3.36 -20.26 7.01
C VAL A 176 1.97 -20.76 7.41
N THR A 177 1.53 -21.87 6.83
CA THR A 177 0.18 -22.38 7.06
C THR A 177 0.17 -23.38 8.20
N MET A 178 -0.88 -23.36 9.03
CA MET A 178 -1.17 -24.37 10.05
C MET A 178 -2.32 -25.31 9.63
N THR A 179 -2.82 -25.15 8.40
CA THR A 179 -3.89 -25.97 7.83
C THR A 179 -3.33 -27.16 7.03
N GLN A 180 -3.63 -27.26 5.73
CA GLN A 180 -3.16 -28.32 4.85
C GLN A 180 -1.73 -28.06 4.39
N SER A 181 -0.93 -29.10 4.16
CA SER A 181 0.46 -28.99 3.67
C SER A 181 1.40 -28.18 4.59
N THR A 182 1.07 -28.15 5.88
CA THR A 182 1.92 -27.58 6.94
C THR A 182 3.08 -28.52 7.31
N HIS A 183 4.09 -27.98 7.99
CA HIS A 183 5.05 -28.78 8.74
C HIS A 183 4.42 -29.27 10.06
N GLY A 184 4.01 -30.54 10.09
CA GLY A 184 3.21 -31.11 11.17
C GLY A 184 3.83 -31.00 12.58
N GLY A 185 5.16 -31.10 12.68
CA GLY A 185 5.89 -30.91 13.94
C GLY A 185 5.75 -29.49 14.48
N SER A 186 5.99 -28.48 13.63
CA SER A 186 5.82 -27.07 14.02
C SER A 186 4.40 -26.77 14.48
N ARG A 187 3.40 -27.29 13.77
CA ARG A 187 2.00 -27.12 14.16
C ARG A 187 1.71 -27.73 15.54
N LYS A 188 2.18 -28.96 15.77
CA LYS A 188 1.97 -29.66 17.04
C LYS A 188 2.62 -28.90 18.19
N GLU A 189 3.86 -28.46 18.04
CA GLU A 189 4.57 -27.73 19.09
C GLU A 189 3.94 -26.36 19.36
N LEU A 190 3.47 -25.65 18.33
CA LEU A 190 2.85 -24.32 18.50
C LEU A 190 1.42 -24.38 19.06
N LEU A 191 0.57 -25.25 18.50
CA LEU A 191 -0.88 -25.25 18.75
C LEU A 191 -1.35 -26.45 19.60
N GLY A 192 -0.46 -27.38 19.92
CA GLY A 192 -0.80 -28.63 20.60
C GLY A 192 -1.24 -29.76 19.66
N GLY A 193 -1.61 -30.91 20.24
CA GLY A 193 -1.90 -32.13 19.48
C GLY A 193 -3.16 -32.08 18.61
N ASN A 194 -4.22 -31.42 19.09
CA ASN A 194 -5.53 -31.36 18.44
C ASN A 194 -6.09 -29.92 18.44
N PRO A 195 -5.46 -28.98 17.70
CA PRO A 195 -5.89 -27.59 17.72
C PRO A 195 -7.23 -27.39 16.99
N PRO A 196 -8.12 -26.54 17.52
CA PRO A 196 -9.34 -26.13 16.85
C PRO A 196 -9.07 -25.57 15.44
N THR A 197 -10.06 -25.67 14.55
CA THR A 197 -9.94 -25.14 13.19
C THR A 197 -9.70 -23.64 13.17
N GLU A 198 -10.39 -22.89 14.02
CA GLU A 198 -10.22 -21.44 14.15
C GLU A 198 -8.78 -21.07 14.52
N GLN A 199 -8.15 -21.82 15.44
CA GLN A 199 -6.76 -21.57 15.82
C GLN A 199 -5.78 -21.90 14.68
N LYS A 200 -6.02 -22.99 13.93
CA LYS A 200 -5.23 -23.28 12.72
C LYS A 200 -5.36 -22.19 11.66
N VAL A 201 -6.56 -21.64 11.48
CA VAL A 201 -6.80 -20.52 10.54
C VAL A 201 -6.12 -19.24 11.04
N LEU A 202 -6.23 -18.95 12.34
CA LEU A 202 -5.65 -17.76 12.95
C LEU A 202 -4.13 -17.74 12.80
N PHE A 203 -3.46 -18.89 12.98
CA PHE A 203 -2.01 -19.03 12.79
C PHE A 203 -1.63 -19.53 11.39
N SER A 204 -2.52 -19.43 10.40
CA SER A 204 -2.17 -19.55 8.99
C SER A 204 -1.92 -18.16 8.44
N ASN A 205 -0.67 -17.71 8.44
CA ASN A 205 -0.34 -16.29 8.22
C ASN A 205 -0.74 -15.79 6.82
N GLU A 206 -0.86 -16.67 5.81
CA GLU A 206 -1.37 -16.33 4.47
C GLU A 206 -2.84 -15.89 4.48
N LEU A 207 -3.60 -16.26 5.50
CA LEU A 207 -4.99 -15.89 5.69
C LEU A 207 -5.16 -14.59 6.50
N GLN A 208 -4.06 -14.07 7.06
CA GLN A 208 -4.06 -12.90 7.96
C GLN A 208 -3.43 -11.66 7.32
N VAL A 209 -3.07 -11.71 6.04
CA VAL A 209 -2.47 -10.58 5.32
C VAL A 209 -3.50 -9.47 5.09
N THR A 210 -3.11 -8.24 5.42
CA THR A 210 -3.88 -7.01 5.18
C THR A 210 -3.03 -6.02 4.37
N PRO A 211 -3.62 -4.91 3.85
CA PRO A 211 -2.84 -3.86 3.20
C PRO A 211 -1.76 -3.23 4.10
N ASP A 212 -1.91 -3.31 5.42
CA ASP A 212 -0.93 -2.80 6.38
C ASP A 212 0.17 -3.81 6.74
N THR A 213 0.12 -5.04 6.23
CA THR A 213 1.19 -6.03 6.43
C THR A 213 2.52 -5.48 5.86
N PRO A 214 3.66 -5.61 6.57
CA PRO A 214 4.96 -5.12 6.10
C PRO A 214 5.47 -5.86 4.86
N GLN A 215 6.25 -5.14 4.04
CA GLN A 215 6.88 -5.70 2.85
C GLN A 215 7.76 -6.92 3.15
N ALA A 216 7.83 -7.88 2.23
CA ALA A 216 8.48 -9.17 2.45
C ALA A 216 9.56 -9.53 1.44
N PHE A 217 10.64 -10.15 1.91
CA PHE A 217 11.62 -10.88 1.11
C PHE A 217 11.52 -12.37 1.46
N ILE A 218 11.20 -13.23 0.50
CA ILE A 218 10.91 -14.66 0.73
C ILE A 218 11.87 -15.51 -0.09
N VAL A 219 12.58 -16.44 0.55
CA VAL A 219 13.54 -17.35 -0.10
C VAL A 219 13.17 -18.81 0.16
N LEU A 220 13.05 -19.61 -0.90
CA LEU A 220 12.64 -21.01 -0.84
C LEU A 220 13.58 -21.92 -1.63
N SER A 221 13.51 -23.22 -1.36
CA SER A 221 14.08 -24.28 -2.20
C SER A 221 12.96 -25.17 -2.74
N SER A 222 12.89 -25.37 -4.05
CA SER A 222 11.83 -26.15 -4.72
C SER A 222 11.77 -27.61 -4.27
N ASP A 223 12.90 -28.18 -3.86
CA ASP A 223 13.05 -29.56 -3.38
C ASP A 223 12.94 -29.68 -1.85
N ASP A 224 12.42 -28.66 -1.15
CA ASP A 224 12.17 -28.72 0.28
C ASP A 224 11.03 -29.71 0.61
N GLY A 225 11.42 -30.90 1.06
CA GLY A 225 10.49 -31.94 1.48
C GLY A 225 9.98 -31.81 2.93
N ALA A 226 10.54 -30.90 3.74
CA ALA A 226 10.13 -30.72 5.12
C ALA A 226 9.07 -29.61 5.25
N VAL A 227 9.29 -28.48 4.59
CA VAL A 227 8.34 -27.37 4.48
C VAL A 227 8.04 -27.16 3.00
N PRO A 228 6.86 -27.60 2.52
CA PRO A 228 6.52 -27.45 1.12
C PRO A 228 6.63 -25.99 0.66
N PRO A 229 7.26 -25.70 -0.49
CA PRO A 229 7.43 -24.34 -1.00
C PRO A 229 6.12 -23.56 -1.15
N SER A 230 5.00 -24.26 -1.26
CA SER A 230 3.66 -23.67 -1.26
C SER A 230 3.38 -22.78 -0.04
N ASN A 231 4.04 -23.00 1.11
CA ASN A 231 3.93 -22.11 2.28
C ASN A 231 4.33 -20.67 1.91
N GLY A 232 5.55 -20.48 1.40
CA GLY A 232 6.04 -19.16 1.00
C GLY A 232 5.36 -18.63 -0.26
N VAL A 233 5.04 -19.48 -1.24
CA VAL A 233 4.33 -19.07 -2.47
C VAL A 233 2.94 -18.54 -2.15
N ASN A 234 2.17 -19.23 -1.31
CA ASN A 234 0.82 -18.79 -0.95
C ASN A 234 0.84 -17.49 -0.13
N TYR A 235 1.83 -17.32 0.75
CA TYR A 235 2.03 -16.06 1.47
C TYR A 235 2.34 -14.91 0.51
N TYR A 236 3.25 -15.12 -0.45
CA TYR A 236 3.55 -14.15 -1.50
C TYR A 236 2.30 -13.74 -2.29
N LEU A 237 1.48 -14.71 -2.70
CA LEU A 237 0.24 -14.43 -3.42
C LEU A 237 -0.76 -13.63 -2.56
N ALA A 238 -0.84 -13.91 -1.25
CA ALA A 238 -1.68 -13.16 -0.33
C ALA A 238 -1.19 -11.70 -0.15
N LEU A 239 0.13 -11.47 -0.10
CA LEU A 239 0.74 -10.13 -0.09
C LEU A 239 0.39 -9.36 -1.38
N GLN A 240 0.57 -9.99 -2.54
CA GLN A 240 0.21 -9.39 -3.83
C GLN A 240 -1.28 -9.03 -3.92
N LYS A 241 -2.17 -9.93 -3.47
CA LYS A 241 -3.62 -9.67 -3.44
C LYS A 241 -4.00 -8.44 -2.60
N ASN A 242 -3.23 -8.14 -1.56
CA ASN A 242 -3.45 -6.99 -0.68
C ASN A 242 -2.60 -5.77 -1.04
N ASN A 243 -1.98 -5.75 -2.23
CA ASN A 243 -1.07 -4.68 -2.69
C ASN A 243 0.12 -4.44 -1.75
N VAL A 244 0.55 -5.46 -1.02
CA VAL A 244 1.72 -5.40 -0.15
C VAL A 244 2.97 -5.73 -0.95
N PRO A 245 4.01 -4.88 -0.91
CA PRO A 245 5.24 -5.15 -1.64
C PRO A 245 5.95 -6.44 -1.20
N ALA A 246 6.30 -7.31 -2.14
CA ALA A 246 7.02 -8.54 -1.82
C ALA A 246 7.96 -8.99 -2.95
N SER A 247 9.02 -9.71 -2.59
CA SER A 247 9.91 -10.42 -3.51
C SER A 247 9.98 -11.89 -3.13
N LEU A 248 9.85 -12.77 -4.13
CA LEU A 248 9.90 -14.22 -3.95
C LEU A 248 11.04 -14.81 -4.79
N HIS A 249 11.95 -15.52 -4.12
CA HIS A 249 13.11 -16.15 -4.70
C HIS A 249 13.01 -17.66 -4.45
N VAL A 250 12.96 -18.45 -5.52
CA VAL A 250 12.82 -19.91 -5.43
C VAL A 250 13.99 -20.58 -6.15
N TYR A 251 14.84 -21.26 -5.39
CA TYR A 251 15.98 -22.00 -5.95
C TYR A 251 15.59 -23.43 -6.28
N PRO A 252 16.13 -24.04 -7.36
CA PRO A 252 15.68 -25.35 -7.81
C PRO A 252 16.07 -26.48 -6.87
N THR A 253 17.14 -26.31 -6.08
CA THR A 253 17.61 -27.32 -5.12
C THR A 253 18.13 -26.67 -3.83
N GLY A 254 18.26 -27.45 -2.76
CA GLY A 254 18.80 -26.99 -1.48
C GLY A 254 18.24 -27.70 -0.26
N GLY A 255 17.09 -28.35 -0.40
CA GLY A 255 16.36 -28.96 0.71
C GLY A 255 15.98 -27.93 1.79
N HIS A 256 15.79 -28.43 3.01
CA HIS A 256 15.41 -27.61 4.17
C HIS A 256 16.60 -27.22 5.05
N GLY A 257 16.50 -26.09 5.74
CA GLY A 257 17.39 -25.78 6.87
C GLY A 257 18.82 -25.41 6.47
N TRP A 258 19.00 -24.77 5.31
CA TRP A 258 20.33 -24.37 4.82
C TRP A 258 20.91 -23.14 5.55
N GLY A 259 20.08 -22.27 6.13
CA GLY A 259 20.50 -21.15 6.98
C GLY A 259 21.57 -20.25 6.33
N PHE A 260 22.70 -20.06 7.00
CA PHE A 260 23.84 -19.32 6.47
C PHE A 260 25.02 -20.22 6.10
N ARG A 261 24.81 -21.51 5.87
CA ARG A 261 25.92 -22.46 5.62
C ARG A 261 26.61 -22.22 4.27
N ASP A 262 27.94 -22.30 4.27
CA ASP A 262 28.76 -22.16 3.06
C ASP A 262 28.52 -23.26 2.02
N ASN A 263 28.02 -24.43 2.44
CA ASN A 263 27.69 -25.52 1.53
C ASN A 263 26.36 -25.32 0.78
N PHE A 264 25.58 -24.28 1.11
CA PHE A 264 24.39 -23.96 0.34
C PHE A 264 24.78 -23.37 -1.02
N LYS A 265 24.46 -24.10 -2.09
CA LYS A 265 24.84 -23.77 -3.47
C LYS A 265 24.48 -22.34 -3.89
N TYR A 266 23.39 -21.78 -3.36
CA TYR A 266 22.87 -20.47 -3.75
C TYR A 266 23.17 -19.38 -2.70
N LYS A 267 24.07 -19.61 -1.74
CA LYS A 267 24.37 -18.68 -0.64
C LYS A 267 24.71 -17.27 -1.14
N GLN A 268 25.59 -17.19 -2.13
CA GLN A 268 26.00 -15.90 -2.69
C GLN A 268 24.84 -15.15 -3.36
N GLN A 269 24.00 -15.87 -4.10
CA GLN A 269 22.89 -15.30 -4.86
C GLN A 269 21.85 -14.69 -3.91
N TRP A 270 21.36 -15.46 -2.93
CA TRP A 270 20.28 -14.96 -2.06
C TRP A 270 20.74 -13.82 -1.16
N THR A 271 22.01 -13.85 -0.72
CA THR A 271 22.57 -12.75 0.08
C THR A 271 22.73 -11.48 -0.75
N GLN A 272 23.19 -11.57 -2.00
CA GLN A 272 23.27 -10.41 -2.91
C GLN A 272 21.89 -9.84 -3.25
N GLU A 273 20.90 -10.70 -3.49
CA GLU A 273 19.51 -10.31 -3.72
C GLU A 273 18.92 -9.62 -2.49
N LEU A 274 19.18 -10.15 -1.30
CA LEU A 274 18.75 -9.54 -0.04
C LEU A 274 19.45 -8.20 0.22
N GLU A 275 20.77 -8.09 0.00
CA GLU A 275 21.50 -6.83 0.14
C GLU A 275 20.89 -5.75 -0.76
N LYS A 276 20.65 -6.09 -2.03
CA LYS A 276 20.03 -5.19 -2.99
C LYS A 276 18.64 -4.75 -2.49
N TRP A 277 17.83 -5.70 -2.04
CA TRP A 277 16.48 -5.45 -1.52
C TRP A 277 16.49 -4.55 -0.28
N LEU A 278 17.41 -4.76 0.67
CA LEU A 278 17.55 -3.94 1.87
C LEU A 278 18.02 -2.51 1.55
N ARG A 279 18.91 -2.37 0.56
CA ARG A 279 19.45 -1.08 0.14
C ARG A 279 18.46 -0.24 -0.65
N GLU A 280 17.75 -0.85 -1.59
CA GLU A 280 16.88 -0.15 -2.55
C GLU A 280 15.42 -0.08 -2.05
N GLY A 281 15.01 -1.00 -1.17
CA GLY A 281 13.62 -1.21 -0.78
C GLY A 281 12.78 -1.83 -1.90
N VAL A 282 11.54 -2.23 -1.61
CA VAL A 282 10.56 -2.58 -2.65
C VAL A 282 9.65 -1.40 -2.89
N VAL A 283 10.05 -0.54 -3.82
CA VAL A 283 9.15 0.47 -4.37
C VAL A 283 8.43 -0.18 -5.54
N PHE A 284 7.24 -0.72 -5.30
CA PHE A 284 6.29 -0.83 -6.41
C PHE A 284 6.06 0.60 -6.88
N PRO A 285 6.22 0.91 -8.18
CA PRO A 285 5.71 2.17 -8.69
C PRO A 285 4.25 2.21 -8.23
N LYS A 286 3.89 3.14 -7.34
CA LYS A 286 2.48 3.51 -7.20
C LYS A 286 2.03 3.79 -8.62
N GLU A 287 1.06 3.06 -9.14
CA GLU A 287 0.57 3.32 -10.50
C GLU A 287 0.22 4.81 -10.56
N THR A 288 1.06 5.60 -11.22
CA THR A 288 0.94 7.04 -11.22
C THR A 288 -0.27 7.37 -12.09
N ALA A 289 -1.33 7.91 -11.49
CA ALA A 289 -2.55 8.35 -12.16
C ALA A 289 -3.36 7.24 -12.87
N PRO A 290 -4.04 6.33 -12.14
CA PRO A 290 -4.91 5.30 -12.73
C PRO A 290 -5.99 5.92 -13.62
N MET A 291 -6.54 7.08 -13.24
CA MET A 291 -7.47 7.88 -14.04
C MET A 291 -6.90 8.22 -15.43
N LEU A 292 -5.65 8.69 -15.50
CA LEU A 292 -5.03 9.06 -16.78
C LEU A 292 -4.75 7.81 -17.63
N ARG A 293 -4.20 6.75 -17.02
CA ARG A 293 -3.91 5.49 -17.72
C ARG A 293 -5.18 4.88 -18.33
N ILE A 294 -6.24 4.76 -17.53
CA ILE A 294 -7.52 4.21 -17.99
C ILE A 294 -8.16 5.14 -19.02
N GLY A 295 -8.16 6.45 -18.76
CA GLY A 295 -8.69 7.43 -19.69
C GLY A 295 -8.04 7.34 -21.07
N LYS A 296 -6.71 7.10 -21.15
CA LYS A 296 -6.01 6.94 -22.42
C LYS A 296 -6.47 5.72 -23.22
N THR A 297 -7.06 4.70 -22.58
CA THR A 297 -7.64 3.55 -23.30
C THR A 297 -8.90 3.93 -24.10
N TYR A 298 -9.53 5.07 -23.78
CA TYR A 298 -10.66 5.61 -24.51
C TYR A 298 -10.26 6.51 -25.69
N LEU A 299 -8.97 6.78 -25.93
CA LEU A 299 -8.57 7.62 -27.07
C LEU A 299 -9.16 7.10 -28.38
N GLY A 300 -9.84 7.99 -29.11
CA GLY A 300 -10.53 7.64 -30.36
C GLY A 300 -11.97 7.12 -30.18
N THR A 301 -12.43 6.82 -28.95
CA THR A 301 -13.82 6.44 -28.68
C THR A 301 -14.77 7.54 -29.13
N LYS A 302 -15.85 7.17 -29.81
CA LYS A 302 -16.77 8.09 -30.47
C LYS A 302 -17.53 8.97 -29.47
N TYR A 303 -17.62 10.26 -29.77
CA TYR A 303 -18.48 11.18 -29.05
C TYR A 303 -19.94 10.98 -29.46
N VAL A 304 -20.83 10.74 -28.50
CA VAL A 304 -22.29 10.69 -28.71
C VAL A 304 -22.96 11.35 -27.51
N ALA A 305 -23.78 12.38 -27.76
CA ALA A 305 -24.57 13.03 -26.72
C ALA A 305 -25.82 12.19 -26.37
N ASN A 306 -26.33 12.36 -25.15
CA ASN A 306 -27.60 11.80 -24.69
C ASN A 306 -27.66 10.25 -24.78
N THR A 307 -26.52 9.58 -24.59
CA THR A 307 -26.43 8.10 -24.59
C THR A 307 -27.23 7.46 -23.46
N LEU A 308 -27.47 8.21 -22.37
CA LEU A 308 -28.24 7.76 -21.21
C LEU A 308 -29.76 7.94 -21.38
N ASP A 309 -30.21 8.72 -22.38
CA ASP A 309 -31.61 9.18 -22.50
C ASP A 309 -32.43 8.39 -23.55
N GLN A 310 -32.04 7.13 -23.78
CA GLN A 310 -32.63 6.30 -24.85
C GLN A 310 -33.96 5.63 -24.45
N GLY A 311 -34.25 5.49 -23.14
CA GLY A 311 -35.45 4.82 -22.61
C GLY A 311 -36.46 5.78 -21.96
N THR A 312 -37.61 5.23 -21.58
CA THR A 312 -38.66 5.94 -20.82
C THR A 312 -38.45 5.87 -19.31
N GLU A 313 -37.77 4.83 -18.82
CA GLU A 313 -37.43 4.62 -17.41
C GLU A 313 -35.93 4.85 -17.17
N GLU A 314 -35.59 5.48 -16.06
CA GLU A 314 -34.20 5.67 -15.64
C GLU A 314 -33.62 4.35 -15.12
N LYS A 315 -32.48 3.96 -15.69
CA LYS A 315 -31.74 2.76 -15.30
C LYS A 315 -30.26 2.98 -15.55
N LEU A 316 -29.41 2.18 -14.90
CA LEU A 316 -27.97 2.22 -15.14
C LEU A 316 -27.65 1.78 -16.58
N VAL A 317 -27.34 2.75 -17.45
CA VAL A 317 -26.92 2.49 -18.84
C VAL A 317 -25.39 2.49 -18.94
N ILE A 318 -24.82 1.42 -19.52
CA ILE A 318 -23.39 1.25 -19.72
C ILE A 318 -23.12 1.08 -21.21
N LEU A 319 -22.57 2.12 -21.85
CA LEU A 319 -22.23 2.14 -23.27
C LEU A 319 -20.79 2.67 -23.45
N PRO A 320 -19.75 1.89 -23.09
CA PRO A 320 -18.37 2.37 -23.09
C PRO A 320 -17.86 2.78 -24.48
N GLN A 321 -18.53 2.32 -25.56
CA GLN A 321 -18.04 2.51 -26.93
C GLN A 321 -18.49 3.85 -27.52
N THR A 322 -19.36 4.57 -26.80
CA THR A 322 -19.89 5.86 -27.17
C THR A 322 -20.03 6.71 -25.91
N VAL A 323 -19.29 7.80 -25.82
CA VAL A 323 -19.23 8.63 -24.61
C VAL A 323 -19.53 10.08 -24.94
N ASP A 324 -20.03 10.81 -23.96
CA ASP A 324 -19.90 12.27 -23.90
C ASP A 324 -18.83 12.64 -22.86
N CYS A 325 -18.69 13.93 -22.56
CA CYS A 325 -17.66 14.39 -21.63
C CYS A 325 -17.80 13.77 -20.23
N LEU A 326 -19.02 13.67 -19.70
CA LEU A 326 -19.26 13.21 -18.34
C LEU A 326 -19.17 11.69 -18.26
N THR A 327 -19.87 10.97 -19.15
CA THR A 327 -19.84 9.50 -19.17
C THR A 327 -18.42 8.95 -19.39
N PHE A 328 -17.58 9.64 -20.16
CA PHE A 328 -16.15 9.33 -20.27
C PHE A 328 -15.44 9.36 -18.91
N VAL A 329 -15.61 10.45 -18.15
CA VAL A 329 -15.01 10.60 -16.83
C VAL A 329 -15.60 9.59 -15.83
N GLU A 330 -16.92 9.37 -15.85
CA GLU A 330 -17.59 8.41 -14.97
C GLU A 330 -17.11 6.98 -15.20
N TYR A 331 -17.00 6.53 -16.46
CA TYR A 331 -16.50 5.18 -16.76
C TYR A 331 -15.03 5.03 -16.37
N THR A 332 -14.22 6.06 -16.60
CA THR A 332 -12.82 6.06 -16.21
C THR A 332 -12.67 5.96 -14.68
N LEU A 333 -13.45 6.75 -13.93
CA LEU A 333 -13.48 6.73 -12.47
C LEU A 333 -13.99 5.40 -11.93
N ALA A 334 -15.08 4.85 -12.50
CA ALA A 334 -15.65 3.58 -12.07
C ALA A 334 -14.66 2.41 -12.21
N GLN A 335 -13.86 2.40 -13.28
CA GLN A 335 -12.79 1.42 -13.48
C GLN A 335 -11.61 1.67 -12.53
N ALA A 336 -11.23 2.93 -12.32
CA ALA A 336 -10.13 3.30 -11.43
C ALA A 336 -10.41 2.95 -9.96
N MET A 337 -11.69 2.96 -9.55
CA MET A 337 -12.14 2.56 -8.21
C MET A 337 -12.14 1.04 -7.95
N GLY A 338 -11.80 0.20 -8.94
CA GLY A 338 -11.59 -1.24 -8.74
C GLY A 338 -12.65 -2.15 -9.39
N SER A 339 -12.79 -3.38 -8.85
CA SER A 339 -13.36 -4.53 -9.55
C SER A 339 -14.89 -4.53 -9.74
N SER A 340 -15.65 -3.75 -8.95
CA SER A 340 -17.12 -3.69 -9.11
C SER A 340 -17.56 -2.50 -9.96
N PHE A 341 -17.28 -2.57 -11.28
CA PHE A 341 -17.51 -1.47 -12.21
C PHE A 341 -18.96 -0.92 -12.18
N ALA A 342 -19.97 -1.78 -12.21
CA ALA A 342 -21.37 -1.36 -12.24
C ALA A 342 -21.80 -0.67 -10.93
N ASP A 343 -21.40 -1.23 -9.78
CA ASP A 343 -21.71 -0.63 -8.46
C ASP A 343 -21.00 0.73 -8.30
N ASN A 344 -19.74 0.80 -8.72
CA ASN A 344 -18.97 2.05 -8.69
C ASN A 344 -19.63 3.10 -9.58
N LEU A 345 -20.00 2.72 -10.82
CA LEU A 345 -20.67 3.63 -11.74
C LEU A 345 -22.01 4.12 -11.19
N GLN A 346 -22.80 3.24 -10.55
CA GLN A 346 -24.06 3.63 -9.93
C GLN A 346 -23.83 4.65 -8.81
N LYS A 347 -22.87 4.41 -7.92
CA LYS A 347 -22.48 5.35 -6.85
C LYS A 347 -22.01 6.71 -7.38
N ILE A 348 -21.30 6.70 -8.51
CA ILE A 348 -20.79 7.90 -9.18
C ILE A 348 -21.94 8.71 -9.80
N ARG A 349 -22.82 8.04 -10.54
CA ARG A 349 -23.79 8.69 -11.44
C ARG A 349 -25.08 9.12 -10.74
N TYR A 350 -25.48 8.40 -9.69
CA TYR A 350 -26.74 8.61 -9.00
C TYR A 350 -26.51 9.12 -7.59
N ARG A 351 -27.39 10.00 -7.14
CA ARG A 351 -27.34 10.59 -5.80
C ARG A 351 -27.39 9.48 -4.75
N ASP A 352 -26.34 9.41 -3.94
CA ASP A 352 -26.12 8.37 -2.93
C ASP A 352 -26.19 6.94 -3.48
N GLY A 353 -25.94 6.77 -4.78
CA GLY A 353 -26.00 5.47 -5.47
C GLY A 353 -27.41 4.90 -5.64
N VAL A 354 -28.46 5.71 -5.47
CA VAL A 354 -29.86 5.25 -5.56
C VAL A 354 -30.49 5.70 -6.87
N ILE A 355 -30.97 4.74 -7.66
CA ILE A 355 -31.73 5.02 -8.89
C ILE A 355 -33.21 5.18 -8.53
N ASP A 356 -33.70 6.42 -8.58
CA ASP A 356 -35.09 6.80 -8.30
C ASP A 356 -35.58 7.81 -9.35
N GLY A 357 -35.76 7.33 -10.58
CA GLY A 357 -36.18 8.14 -11.72
C GLY A 357 -35.12 9.12 -12.23
N TYR A 358 -35.45 9.85 -13.30
CA TYR A 358 -34.51 10.71 -14.04
C TYR A 358 -33.78 11.75 -13.16
N THR A 359 -34.46 12.27 -12.15
CA THR A 359 -33.93 13.34 -11.28
C THR A 359 -33.00 12.84 -10.17
N SER A 360 -32.91 11.52 -9.97
CA SER A 360 -31.88 10.90 -9.12
C SER A 360 -30.48 10.93 -9.73
N ARG A 361 -30.39 11.03 -11.07
CA ARG A 361 -29.13 11.19 -11.79
C ARG A 361 -28.54 12.58 -11.51
N LEU A 362 -27.22 12.62 -11.30
CA LEU A 362 -26.49 13.85 -10.93
C LEU A 362 -26.19 14.68 -12.18
N HIS A 363 -27.17 15.45 -12.66
CA HIS A 363 -27.05 16.24 -13.91
C HIS A 363 -26.16 17.49 -13.79
N TYR A 364 -26.09 18.11 -12.61
CA TYR A 364 -25.21 19.25 -12.35
C TYR A 364 -23.88 18.76 -11.80
N THR A 365 -22.76 19.14 -12.43
CA THR A 365 -21.44 18.63 -12.04
C THR A 365 -21.06 19.01 -10.61
N SER A 366 -21.52 20.16 -10.08
CA SER A 366 -21.30 20.48 -8.67
C SER A 366 -22.01 19.51 -7.72
N ASP A 367 -23.20 19.02 -8.06
CA ASP A 367 -23.90 17.98 -7.29
C ASP A 367 -23.16 16.64 -7.40
N TRP A 368 -22.68 16.31 -8.60
CA TRP A 368 -21.85 15.14 -8.86
C TRP A 368 -20.56 15.13 -8.01
N ILE A 369 -19.87 16.27 -7.94
CA ILE A 369 -18.69 16.46 -7.08
C ILE A 369 -19.06 16.33 -5.60
N GLU A 370 -20.12 17.02 -5.14
CA GLU A 370 -20.56 16.96 -3.75
C GLU A 370 -20.95 15.53 -3.32
N ASN A 371 -21.59 14.76 -4.20
CA ASN A 371 -21.88 13.36 -3.98
C ASN A 371 -20.60 12.55 -3.80
N GLY A 372 -19.61 12.70 -4.70
CA GLY A 372 -18.36 11.94 -4.60
C GLY A 372 -17.50 12.29 -3.39
N VAL A 373 -17.48 13.56 -2.99
CA VAL A 373 -16.83 13.99 -1.75
C VAL A 373 -17.54 13.43 -0.53
N ARG A 374 -18.88 13.51 -0.48
CA ARG A 374 -19.69 12.97 0.64
C ARG A 374 -19.52 11.46 0.78
N GLN A 375 -19.44 10.74 -0.33
CA GLN A 375 -19.29 9.30 -0.40
C GLN A 375 -17.82 8.83 -0.28
N GLY A 376 -16.87 9.76 -0.16
CA GLY A 376 -15.45 9.47 0.13
C GLY A 376 -14.62 8.97 -1.05
N PHE A 377 -15.11 9.06 -2.30
CA PHE A 377 -14.37 8.62 -3.50
C PHE A 377 -13.79 9.78 -4.32
N LEU A 378 -14.08 11.04 -3.94
CA LEU A 378 -13.45 12.23 -4.50
C LEU A 378 -12.94 13.18 -3.40
N GLU A 379 -11.85 13.88 -3.69
CA GLU A 379 -11.34 15.03 -2.95
C GLU A 379 -11.50 16.30 -3.79
N ASP A 380 -12.02 17.38 -3.19
CA ASP A 380 -12.01 18.71 -3.82
C ASP A 380 -10.63 19.38 -3.64
N VAL A 381 -9.74 19.14 -4.60
CA VAL A 381 -8.38 19.71 -4.63
C VAL A 381 -8.43 21.24 -4.68
N THR A 382 -9.45 21.81 -5.32
CA THR A 382 -9.55 23.27 -5.48
C THR A 382 -9.94 23.93 -4.16
N ALA A 383 -10.79 23.30 -3.37
CA ALA A 383 -11.13 23.76 -2.02
C ALA A 383 -9.92 23.81 -1.09
N GLN A 384 -8.96 22.90 -1.27
CA GLN A 384 -7.73 22.86 -0.47
C GLN A 384 -6.69 23.91 -0.90
N ASN A 385 -6.70 24.34 -2.17
CA ASN A 385 -5.58 25.08 -2.76
C ASN A 385 -5.94 26.47 -3.34
N SER A 386 -7.20 26.74 -3.68
CA SER A 386 -7.64 28.03 -4.23
C SER A 386 -8.38 28.85 -3.18
N THR A 387 -7.99 30.11 -3.02
CA THR A 387 -8.71 31.08 -2.18
C THR A 387 -9.95 31.68 -2.85
N GLN A 388 -10.15 31.41 -4.15
CA GLN A 388 -11.23 32.00 -4.92
C GLN A 388 -12.49 31.16 -4.77
N THR A 389 -13.59 31.82 -4.40
CA THR A 389 -14.90 31.19 -4.26
C THR A 389 -15.91 31.84 -5.20
N THR A 390 -16.89 31.08 -5.64
CA THR A 390 -18.09 31.59 -6.30
C THR A 390 -19.33 31.03 -5.63
N LYS A 391 -20.47 31.71 -5.75
CA LYS A 391 -21.76 31.17 -5.32
C LYS A 391 -22.42 30.49 -6.50
N LEU A 392 -22.88 29.25 -6.31
CA LEU A 392 -23.67 28.55 -7.31
C LEU A 392 -24.99 29.28 -7.56
N SER A 393 -25.39 29.35 -8.81
CA SER A 393 -26.68 29.90 -9.25
C SER A 393 -27.21 29.00 -10.35
N LEU A 394 -27.93 27.95 -9.95
CA LEU A 394 -28.41 26.89 -10.82
C LEU A 394 -29.90 27.07 -11.09
N SER A 395 -30.28 26.97 -12.37
CA SER A 395 -31.68 27.03 -12.80
C SER A 395 -31.90 26.51 -14.22
N TYR A 396 -30.85 26.06 -14.92
CA TYR A 396 -30.87 25.92 -16.37
C TYR A 396 -31.87 24.84 -16.83
N MET A 397 -31.88 23.68 -16.20
CA MET A 397 -32.74 22.56 -16.60
C MET A 397 -34.22 22.86 -16.35
N SER A 398 -34.59 23.38 -15.17
CA SER A 398 -35.99 23.70 -14.86
C SER A 398 -36.55 24.86 -15.68
N THR A 399 -35.69 25.78 -16.13
CA THR A 399 -36.07 26.91 -17.00
C THR A 399 -36.01 26.59 -18.50
N HIS A 400 -35.43 25.46 -18.89
CA HIS A 400 -35.37 24.99 -20.28
C HIS A 400 -35.83 23.53 -20.43
N PRO A 401 -36.99 23.12 -19.88
CA PRO A 401 -37.43 21.73 -19.86
C PRO A 401 -37.58 21.12 -21.26
N GLN A 402 -37.93 21.93 -22.26
CA GLN A 402 -38.06 21.53 -23.67
C GLN A 402 -36.76 20.99 -24.30
N LYS A 403 -35.60 21.24 -23.68
CA LYS A 403 -34.31 20.70 -24.16
C LYS A 403 -34.05 19.27 -23.70
N TYR A 404 -34.85 18.75 -22.77
CA TYR A 404 -34.64 17.46 -22.12
C TYR A 404 -35.89 16.61 -22.27
N ARG A 405 -35.75 15.45 -22.93
CA ARG A 405 -36.88 14.56 -23.23
C ARG A 405 -37.69 14.18 -21.98
N GLN A 406 -37.00 13.93 -20.87
CA GLN A 406 -37.62 13.52 -19.61
C GLN A 406 -38.23 14.69 -18.81
N LEU A 407 -38.02 15.94 -19.24
CA LEU A 407 -38.59 17.13 -18.60
C LEU A 407 -39.70 17.79 -19.45
N ALA A 408 -39.59 17.73 -20.78
CA ALA A 408 -40.46 18.44 -21.70
C ALA A 408 -41.97 18.23 -21.42
N ASP A 409 -42.35 16.98 -21.11
CA ASP A 409 -43.73 16.58 -20.82
C ASP A 409 -43.93 16.10 -19.38
N SER A 410 -43.03 16.45 -18.44
CA SER A 410 -43.12 16.03 -17.03
C SER A 410 -42.99 17.20 -16.06
N PRO A 411 -44.12 17.86 -15.70
CA PRO A 411 -44.13 18.92 -14.69
C PRO A 411 -43.56 18.47 -13.34
N GLU A 412 -43.72 17.19 -12.99
CA GLU A 412 -43.17 16.61 -11.77
C GLU A 412 -41.63 16.59 -11.80
N ASN A 413 -41.03 16.10 -12.89
CA ASN A 413 -39.57 16.11 -13.01
C ASN A 413 -39.01 17.54 -13.04
N VAL A 414 -39.71 18.48 -13.69
CA VAL A 414 -39.34 19.91 -13.66
C VAL A 414 -39.33 20.45 -12.23
N LYS A 415 -40.36 20.13 -11.44
CA LYS A 415 -40.44 20.53 -10.03
C LYS A 415 -39.28 19.94 -9.21
N ARG A 416 -39.02 18.64 -9.32
CA ARG A 416 -37.91 17.96 -8.61
C ARG A 416 -36.54 18.55 -9.01
N MET A 417 -36.32 18.82 -10.30
CA MET A 417 -35.10 19.49 -10.76
C MET A 417 -34.95 20.89 -10.16
N ALA A 418 -36.03 21.69 -10.12
CA ALA A 418 -36.02 23.01 -9.50
C ALA A 418 -35.71 22.95 -7.99
N GLU A 419 -36.17 21.91 -7.29
CA GLU A 419 -35.84 21.67 -5.88
C GLU A 419 -34.34 21.36 -5.69
N HIS A 420 -33.75 20.53 -6.54
CA HIS A 420 -32.30 20.27 -6.54
C HIS A 420 -31.48 21.52 -6.85
N GLU A 421 -31.88 22.27 -7.89
CA GLU A 421 -31.26 23.56 -8.26
C GLU A 421 -31.30 24.56 -7.12
N LYS A 422 -32.44 24.66 -6.41
CA LYS A 422 -32.60 25.52 -5.24
C LYS A 422 -31.73 25.06 -4.07
N ALA A 423 -31.60 23.76 -3.83
CA ALA A 423 -30.78 23.22 -2.74
C ALA A 423 -29.27 23.45 -2.95
N LEU A 424 -28.82 23.48 -4.21
CA LEU A 424 -27.43 23.75 -4.57
C LEU A 424 -27.13 25.25 -4.69
N SER A 425 -28.10 26.04 -5.16
CA SER A 425 -27.93 27.48 -5.34
C SER A 425 -27.61 28.20 -4.02
N GLY A 426 -26.71 29.17 -4.09
CA GLY A 426 -26.23 29.93 -2.93
C GLY A 426 -25.06 29.28 -2.18
N LYS A 427 -24.80 27.97 -2.38
CA LYS A 427 -23.60 27.31 -1.83
C LYS A 427 -22.34 27.98 -2.40
N LYS A 428 -21.36 28.20 -1.53
CA LYS A 428 -20.03 28.68 -1.93
C LYS A 428 -19.17 27.50 -2.32
N VAL A 429 -18.62 27.53 -3.52
CA VAL A 429 -17.66 26.53 -4.01
C VAL A 429 -16.35 27.22 -4.37
N HIS A 430 -15.25 26.51 -4.13
CA HIS A 430 -13.93 26.96 -4.56
C HIS A 430 -13.71 26.65 -6.03
N TRP A 431 -13.05 27.55 -6.73
CA TRP A 431 -12.74 27.40 -8.15
C TRP A 431 -11.43 28.13 -8.49
N LEU A 432 -10.86 27.87 -9.66
CA LEU A 432 -9.71 28.60 -10.18
C LEU A 432 -10.14 29.41 -11.41
N PRO A 433 -10.18 30.75 -11.33
CA PRO A 433 -10.46 31.60 -12.48
C PRO A 433 -9.47 31.34 -13.62
N LYS A 434 -9.95 31.34 -14.87
CA LYS A 434 -9.09 31.00 -16.03
C LYS A 434 -7.84 31.87 -16.18
N GLY A 435 -7.91 33.14 -15.76
CA GLY A 435 -6.76 34.05 -15.76
C GLY A 435 -5.66 33.69 -14.75
N LYS A 436 -5.90 32.74 -13.84
CA LYS A 436 -4.94 32.25 -12.84
C LYS A 436 -4.35 30.88 -13.17
N LEU A 437 -4.72 30.27 -14.30
CA LEU A 437 -4.17 28.99 -14.75
C LEU A 437 -3.09 29.22 -15.82
N PRO A 438 -1.80 29.03 -15.53
CA PRO A 438 -0.75 29.13 -16.54
C PRO A 438 -0.72 27.85 -17.41
N ASP A 439 -0.05 27.94 -18.57
CA ASP A 439 0.11 26.80 -19.48
C ASP A 439 0.82 25.61 -18.81
N ALA A 440 1.73 25.88 -17.88
CA ALA A 440 2.45 24.87 -17.11
C ALA A 440 1.62 24.22 -15.98
N GLY A 441 0.33 24.54 -15.87
CA GLY A 441 -0.51 24.08 -14.77
C GLY A 441 -0.07 24.63 -13.41
N LEU A 442 -0.54 24.01 -12.34
CA LEU A 442 -0.17 24.38 -10.97
C LEU A 442 0.33 23.14 -10.24
N PRO A 443 1.27 23.26 -9.29
CA PRO A 443 1.93 22.11 -8.66
C PRO A 443 0.98 21.19 -7.87
N TRP A 444 -0.22 21.67 -7.54
CA TRP A 444 -1.26 20.88 -6.88
C TRP A 444 -2.22 20.18 -7.85
N ILE A 445 -2.16 20.50 -9.15
CA ILE A 445 -2.87 19.78 -10.23
C ILE A 445 -1.94 18.68 -10.73
N MET A 446 -2.39 17.44 -10.67
CA MET A 446 -1.62 16.25 -11.02
C MET A 446 -2.23 15.54 -12.22
N ASP A 447 -1.42 14.72 -12.90
CA ASP A 447 -1.93 13.76 -13.89
C ASP A 447 -3.06 12.92 -13.29
N GLY A 448 -4.14 12.76 -14.05
CA GLY A 448 -5.30 11.99 -13.63
C GLY A 448 -6.33 12.75 -12.79
N ASP A 449 -6.06 14.00 -12.40
CA ASP A 449 -7.09 14.84 -11.78
C ASP A 449 -8.26 15.06 -12.75
N ILE A 450 -9.46 15.06 -12.22
CA ILE A 450 -10.67 15.39 -12.97
C ILE A 450 -10.80 16.91 -13.01
N ILE A 451 -10.86 17.47 -14.21
CA ILE A 451 -11.03 18.88 -14.47
C ILE A 451 -12.48 19.13 -14.86
N ALA A 452 -13.17 19.97 -14.09
CA ALA A 452 -14.50 20.48 -14.40
C ALA A 452 -14.42 21.95 -14.80
N ILE A 453 -14.69 22.24 -16.08
CA ILE A 453 -14.58 23.58 -16.65
C ILE A 453 -15.82 24.40 -16.31
N THR A 454 -15.65 25.41 -15.47
CA THR A 454 -16.74 26.28 -15.03
C THR A 454 -17.17 27.23 -16.14
N THR A 455 -18.43 27.67 -16.11
CA THR A 455 -19.00 28.56 -17.13
C THR A 455 -19.60 29.82 -16.52
N ASN A 456 -19.83 30.83 -17.37
CA ASN A 456 -20.59 32.04 -17.05
C ASN A 456 -22.00 32.03 -17.66
N LEU A 457 -22.42 30.90 -18.26
CA LEU A 457 -23.78 30.75 -18.77
C LEU A 457 -24.79 30.82 -17.59
N PRO A 458 -25.84 31.66 -17.70
CA PRO A 458 -26.83 31.78 -16.63
C PRO A 458 -27.48 30.44 -16.29
N GLY A 459 -27.53 30.10 -15.00
CA GLY A 459 -28.19 28.90 -14.50
C GLY A 459 -27.36 27.61 -14.57
N LEU A 460 -26.11 27.66 -15.06
CA LEU A 460 -25.23 26.50 -15.23
C LEU A 460 -23.86 26.74 -14.56
N ASP A 461 -23.33 25.73 -13.88
CA ASP A 461 -22.05 25.79 -13.16
C ASP A 461 -20.86 25.30 -13.99
N VAL A 462 -21.00 24.16 -14.66
CA VAL A 462 -19.94 23.49 -15.41
C VAL A 462 -20.43 23.19 -16.82
N ALA A 463 -19.60 23.49 -17.81
CA ALA A 463 -19.93 23.26 -19.22
C ALA A 463 -19.26 22.03 -19.82
N HIS A 464 -18.14 21.58 -19.24
CA HIS A 464 -17.34 20.50 -19.81
C HIS A 464 -16.47 19.84 -18.73
N VAL A 465 -16.16 18.56 -18.88
CA VAL A 465 -15.24 17.84 -17.98
C VAL A 465 -14.18 17.04 -18.77
N GLY A 466 -13.07 16.72 -18.11
CA GLY A 466 -12.01 15.88 -18.65
C GLY A 466 -10.99 15.49 -17.57
N ILE A 467 -9.88 14.91 -18.00
CA ILE A 467 -8.80 14.42 -17.13
C ILE A 467 -7.52 15.21 -17.44
N ALA A 468 -6.82 15.64 -16.41
CA ALA A 468 -5.55 16.35 -16.50
C ALA A 468 -4.45 15.43 -17.04
N GLU A 469 -3.70 15.95 -18.02
CA GLU A 469 -2.50 15.31 -18.55
C GLU A 469 -1.40 16.34 -18.75
N TYR A 470 -0.20 16.09 -18.24
CA TYR A 470 0.97 16.91 -18.51
C TYR A 470 1.76 16.40 -19.71
N ILE A 471 1.94 17.25 -20.72
CA ILE A 471 2.73 16.98 -21.93
C ILE A 471 3.83 18.04 -22.03
N ASN A 472 5.09 17.61 -22.01
CA ASN A 472 6.26 18.50 -22.07
C ASN A 472 6.18 19.66 -21.07
N GLY A 473 5.72 19.38 -19.85
CA GLY A 473 5.57 20.35 -18.76
C GLY A 473 4.39 21.31 -18.89
N LYS A 474 3.47 21.10 -19.85
CA LYS A 474 2.23 21.88 -20.00
C LYS A 474 1.02 21.05 -19.62
N LEU A 475 0.01 21.67 -19.02
CA LEU A 475 -1.24 21.02 -18.64
C LEU A 475 -2.20 20.98 -19.83
N HIS A 476 -2.50 19.78 -20.30
CA HIS A 476 -3.47 19.45 -21.34
C HIS A 476 -4.70 18.77 -20.73
N LEU A 477 -5.72 18.58 -21.56
CA LEU A 477 -6.98 17.95 -21.18
C LEU A 477 -7.25 16.72 -22.05
N LEU A 478 -7.29 15.55 -21.44
CA LEU A 478 -7.84 14.34 -22.04
C LEU A 478 -9.37 14.37 -21.87
N HIS A 479 -10.13 14.45 -22.96
CA HIS A 479 -11.58 14.62 -22.92
C HIS A 479 -12.32 14.08 -24.14
N ALA A 480 -13.60 13.76 -23.96
CA ALA A 480 -14.51 13.54 -25.09
C ALA A 480 -14.88 14.88 -25.74
N SER A 481 -14.40 15.13 -26.95
CA SER A 481 -14.63 16.38 -27.69
C SER A 481 -15.83 16.24 -28.62
N SER A 482 -16.86 17.05 -28.43
CA SER A 482 -18.00 17.12 -29.35
C SER A 482 -17.58 17.67 -30.72
N THR A 483 -16.69 18.66 -30.76
CA THR A 483 -16.16 19.26 -32.00
C THR A 483 -15.36 18.27 -32.83
N LEU A 484 -14.56 17.42 -32.19
CA LEU A 484 -13.74 16.41 -32.88
C LEU A 484 -14.43 15.04 -32.99
N GLY A 485 -15.63 14.90 -32.42
CA GLY A 485 -16.45 13.70 -32.49
C GLY A 485 -15.87 12.47 -31.77
N LYS A 486 -14.87 12.64 -30.90
CA LYS A 486 -14.18 11.53 -30.21
C LYS A 486 -13.42 11.99 -28.96
N VAL A 487 -12.96 11.02 -28.16
CA VAL A 487 -12.02 11.25 -27.06
C VAL A 487 -10.63 11.56 -27.61
N VAL A 488 -10.04 12.65 -27.15
CA VAL A 488 -8.74 13.17 -27.57
C VAL A 488 -7.98 13.75 -26.39
N VAL A 489 -6.66 13.89 -26.53
CA VAL A 489 -5.91 14.87 -25.75
C VAL A 489 -5.97 16.21 -26.48
N SER A 490 -6.17 17.30 -25.75
CA SER A 490 -6.21 18.64 -26.33
C SER A 490 -4.89 18.97 -27.04
N GLU A 491 -4.97 19.54 -28.24
CA GLU A 491 -3.78 19.97 -28.99
C GLU A 491 -3.10 21.17 -28.29
N GLU A 492 -3.89 22.08 -27.75
CA GLU A 492 -3.43 23.23 -26.99
C GLU A 492 -3.52 22.99 -25.47
N PRO A 493 -2.69 23.68 -24.65
CA PRO A 493 -2.82 23.64 -23.20
C PRO A 493 -4.21 24.08 -22.72
N LEU A 494 -4.65 23.54 -21.59
CA LEU A 494 -5.95 23.82 -20.99
C LEU A 494 -6.19 25.32 -20.76
N SER A 495 -5.16 26.06 -20.33
CA SER A 495 -5.19 27.52 -20.18
C SER A 495 -5.58 28.25 -21.47
N GLN A 496 -5.15 27.74 -22.63
CA GLN A 496 -5.46 28.30 -23.95
C GLN A 496 -6.88 27.92 -24.38
N MET A 497 -7.31 26.68 -24.14
CA MET A 497 -8.70 26.27 -24.37
C MET A 497 -9.69 27.17 -23.59
N LEU A 498 -9.40 27.47 -22.32
CA LEU A 498 -10.19 28.38 -21.48
C LEU A 498 -10.21 29.82 -21.99
N ARG A 499 -9.10 30.31 -22.56
CA ARG A 499 -9.03 31.65 -23.16
C ARG A 499 -9.83 31.74 -24.46
N ASN A 500 -9.77 30.71 -25.29
CA ASN A 500 -10.45 30.67 -26.58
C ASN A 500 -11.98 30.58 -26.45
N ASN A 501 -12.50 30.04 -25.34
CA ASN A 501 -13.92 30.00 -25.07
C ASN A 501 -14.38 31.15 -24.15
N LYS A 502 -15.21 32.05 -24.68
CA LYS A 502 -15.75 33.19 -23.92
C LYS A 502 -16.69 32.78 -22.78
N SER A 503 -17.36 31.63 -22.91
CA SER A 503 -18.29 31.14 -21.88
C SER A 503 -17.57 30.46 -20.72
N TRP A 504 -16.39 29.88 -20.98
CA TRP A 504 -15.61 29.21 -19.94
C TRP A 504 -14.98 30.25 -19.01
N SER A 505 -15.23 30.12 -17.72
CA SER A 505 -14.81 31.08 -16.71
C SER A 505 -13.54 30.63 -15.98
N GLY A 506 -13.29 29.32 -15.87
CA GLY A 506 -12.24 28.75 -15.03
C GLY A 506 -12.39 27.24 -14.88
N ILE A 507 -11.83 26.68 -13.80
CA ILE A 507 -11.91 25.24 -13.50
C ILE A 507 -12.19 24.96 -12.02
N ARG A 508 -12.78 23.80 -11.77
CA ARG A 508 -12.65 23.04 -10.52
C ARG A 508 -11.83 21.79 -10.83
N VAL A 509 -11.06 21.37 -9.86
CA VAL A 509 -10.15 20.22 -9.88
C VAL A 509 -10.55 19.31 -8.73
N VAL A 510 -10.85 18.05 -9.06
CA VAL A 510 -11.17 17.01 -8.08
C VAL A 510 -10.31 15.79 -8.35
N ARG A 511 -9.95 15.06 -7.30
CA ARG A 511 -9.05 13.91 -7.37
C ARG A 511 -9.76 12.66 -6.87
N MET A 512 -9.52 11.53 -7.52
CA MET A 512 -9.97 10.24 -7.00
C MET A 512 -9.28 9.96 -5.66
N SER A 513 -10.06 9.79 -4.60
CA SER A 513 -9.56 9.31 -3.32
C SER A 513 -9.33 7.80 -3.42
N HIS A 514 -8.21 7.33 -2.90
CA HIS A 514 -7.96 5.88 -2.84
C HIS A 514 -8.85 5.30 -1.73
N PRO A 515 -9.73 4.33 -2.02
CA PRO A 515 -10.48 3.64 -0.98
C PRO A 515 -9.55 2.83 -0.06
#